data_AF-A0A820KA45-F1
#
_entry.id   AF-A0A820KA45-F1
#
_cell.length_a   1.000
_cell.length_b   1.000
_cell.length_c   1.000
_cell.angle_alpha   90.00
_cell.angle_beta   90.00
_cell.angle_gamma   90.00
#
_symmetry.space_group_name_H-M   'P 1'
#
loop_
_entity.id
_entity.type
_entity.pdbx_description
1 polymer ?
#
loop_
_entity_poly.entity_id
_entity_poly.type
_entity_poly.pdbx_seq_one_letter_code
_entity_poly.pdbx_strand_id
1 'polypeptide(L)'
;HTEENDVYISGGKGIHDHETNPDLIDAKCLRQQIKQRVINELTPISVIYEEEMAKTPLSDSTTATFPTNQELYQTFAKLRQKHLPALPQSSLFTISDPFKLTADDKRFL
;
A
#
# COMPACT_ATOMS: atom_id res chain seq x y z
N HIS A 1 -27.28 28.96 -28.87
CA HIS A 1 -27.77 27.65 -28.44
C HIS A 1 -27.00 26.63 -29.24
N THR A 2 -26.00 26.02 -28.62
CA THR A 2 -25.04 25.14 -29.28
C THR A 2 -25.64 23.76 -29.35
N GLU A 3 -26.04 23.34 -30.54
CA GLU A 3 -26.23 21.94 -30.88
C GLU A 3 -24.89 21.35 -31.36
N GLU A 4 -24.81 20.03 -31.27
CA GLU A 4 -23.82 19.14 -31.88
C GLU A 4 -22.52 18.90 -31.09
N ASN A 5 -22.55 17.84 -30.24
CA ASN A 5 -21.41 16.93 -30.21
C ASN A 5 -21.82 15.50 -29.78
N ASP A 6 -21.86 14.65 -30.79
CA ASP A 6 -21.49 13.24 -30.82
C ASP A 6 -22.16 12.22 -29.90
N VAL A 7 -23.14 11.56 -30.52
CA VAL A 7 -23.43 10.13 -30.39
C VAL A 7 -22.13 9.31 -30.48
N TYR A 8 -21.62 8.89 -29.32
CA TYR A 8 -20.76 7.72 -29.18
C TYR A 8 -21.51 6.63 -28.41
N ILE A 9 -22.54 6.04 -29.05
CA ILE A 9 -23.02 4.71 -28.65
C ILE A 9 -22.22 3.70 -29.47
N SER A 10 -20.93 3.56 -29.14
CA SER A 10 -20.11 2.47 -29.65
C SER A 10 -20.48 1.20 -28.90
N GLY A 11 -21.04 0.25 -29.64
CA GLY A 11 -21.29 -1.11 -29.18
C GLY A 11 -20.02 -1.75 -28.62
N GLY A 12 -20.05 -1.95 -27.32
CA GLY A 12 -19.25 -2.94 -26.63
C GLY A 12 -20.21 -3.66 -25.71
N LYS A 13 -20.22 -4.98 -25.77
CA LYS A 13 -20.97 -5.86 -24.86
C LYS A 13 -20.49 -5.57 -23.42
N GLY A 14 -21.08 -4.54 -22.81
CA GLY A 14 -20.91 -4.22 -21.41
C GLY A 14 -21.68 -5.27 -20.65
N ILE A 15 -20.99 -6.35 -20.29
CA ILE A 15 -21.36 -7.05 -19.06
C ILE A 15 -21.07 -6.02 -17.98
N HIS A 16 -22.02 -5.13 -17.75
CA HIS A 16 -22.05 -4.30 -16.56
C HIS A 16 -22.34 -5.32 -15.47
N ASP A 17 -21.27 -5.85 -14.87
CA ASP A 17 -21.37 -6.51 -13.58
C ASP A 17 -21.96 -5.46 -12.64
N HIS A 18 -23.30 -5.42 -12.57
CA HIS A 18 -24.03 -4.79 -11.49
C HIS A 18 -23.74 -5.67 -10.28
N GLU A 19 -22.51 -5.60 -9.78
CA GLU A 19 -22.10 -6.22 -8.54
C GLU A 19 -22.82 -5.42 -7.45
N THR A 20 -24.09 -5.78 -7.26
CA THR A 20 -25.09 -5.05 -6.48
C THR A 20 -24.90 -5.33 -4.99
N ASN A 21 -23.89 -6.12 -4.64
CA ASN A 21 -23.57 -6.44 -3.26
C ASN A 21 -22.62 -5.37 -2.71
N PRO A 22 -23.11 -4.44 -1.86
CA PRO A 22 -22.28 -3.40 -1.27
C PRO A 22 -21.07 -3.99 -0.53
N ASP A 23 -21.22 -5.15 0.09
CA ASP A 23 -20.12 -5.81 0.80
C ASP A 23 -18.94 -6.19 -0.14
N LEU A 24 -19.23 -6.63 -1.38
CA LEU A 24 -18.19 -6.96 -2.35
C LEU A 24 -17.46 -5.70 -2.84
N ILE A 25 -18.19 -4.58 -2.96
CA ILE A 25 -17.62 -3.28 -3.29
C ILE A 25 -16.70 -2.82 -2.16
N ASP A 26 -17.15 -2.95 -0.91
CA ASP A 26 -16.38 -2.55 0.28
C ASP A 26 -15.12 -3.40 0.44
N ALA A 27 -15.20 -4.71 0.23
CA ALA A 27 -14.04 -5.59 0.23
C ALA A 27 -13.02 -5.23 -0.88
N LYS A 28 -13.51 -4.89 -2.09
CA LYS A 28 -12.65 -4.42 -3.18
C LYS A 28 -12.00 -3.08 -2.83
N CYS A 29 -12.76 -2.16 -2.24
CA CYS A 29 -12.27 -0.85 -1.80
C CYS A 29 -11.17 -1.00 -0.75
N LEU A 30 -11.43 -1.80 0.30
CA LEU A 30 -10.49 -2.12 1.36
C LEU A 30 -9.18 -2.69 0.80
N ARG A 31 -9.27 -3.66 -0.13
CA ARG A 31 -8.07 -4.23 -0.76
C ARG A 31 -7.25 -3.20 -1.52
N GLN A 32 -7.90 -2.24 -2.19
CA GLN A 32 -7.19 -1.16 -2.88
C GLN A 32 -6.56 -0.17 -1.89
N GLN A 33 -7.23 0.13 -0.78
CA GLN A 33 -6.68 1.00 0.28
C GLN A 33 -5.42 0.38 0.89
N ILE A 34 -5.48 -0.90 1.29
CA ILE A 34 -4.31 -1.65 1.78
C ILE A 34 -3.19 -1.61 0.75
N LYS A 35 -3.49 -1.90 -0.53
CA LYS A 35 -2.50 -1.88 -1.60
C LYS A 35 -1.80 -0.52 -1.72
N GLN A 36 -2.55 0.58 -1.71
CA GLN A 36 -2.00 1.93 -1.80
C GLN A 36 -1.10 2.24 -0.61
N ARG A 37 -1.54 1.93 0.61
CA ARG A 37 -0.74 2.13 1.83
C ARG A 37 0.53 1.29 1.82
N VAL A 38 0.48 0.03 1.39
CA VAL A 38 1.66 -0.84 1.32
C VAL A 38 2.72 -0.32 0.34
N ILE A 39 2.31 0.39 -0.72
CA ILE A 39 3.24 1.00 -1.69
C ILE A 39 3.83 2.29 -1.12
N ASN A 40 3.01 3.12 -0.46
CA ASN A 40 3.40 4.49 -0.07
C ASN A 40 4.05 4.55 1.31
N GLU A 41 3.76 3.60 2.19
CA GLU A 41 4.20 3.61 3.59
C GLU A 41 5.26 2.55 3.88
N LEU A 42 6.15 2.89 4.82
CA LEU A 42 7.11 1.94 5.40
C LEU A 42 6.49 1.04 6.49
N THR A 43 5.25 1.32 6.89
CA THR A 43 4.49 0.57 7.89
C THR A 43 4.43 -0.93 7.51
N PRO A 44 4.61 -1.87 8.45
CA PRO A 44 4.51 -3.30 8.14
C PRO A 44 3.13 -3.67 7.56
N ILE A 45 3.10 -4.59 6.59
CA ILE A 45 1.86 -5.03 5.93
C ILE A 45 0.87 -5.63 6.94
N SER A 46 1.37 -6.29 8.00
CA SER A 46 0.56 -6.79 9.11
C SER A 46 -0.23 -5.69 9.82
N VAL A 47 0.46 -4.60 10.16
CA VAL A 47 -0.14 -3.45 10.84
C VAL A 47 -1.15 -2.75 9.94
N ILE A 48 -0.81 -2.52 8.65
CA ILE A 48 -1.73 -1.92 7.69
C ILE A 48 -3.00 -2.77 7.57
N TYR A 49 -2.87 -4.10 7.50
CA TYR A 49 -4.02 -4.99 7.42
C TYR A 49 -4.93 -4.87 8.65
N GLU A 50 -4.37 -4.95 9.86
CA GLU A 50 -5.16 -4.86 11.10
C GLU A 50 -5.86 -3.50 11.22
N GLU A 51 -5.16 -2.40 10.90
CA GLU A 51 -5.73 -1.06 10.93
C GLU A 51 -6.88 -0.89 9.94
N GLU A 52 -6.73 -1.39 8.71
CA GLU A 52 -7.76 -1.20 7.68
C GLU A 52 -8.94 -2.16 7.90
N MET A 53 -8.71 -3.40 8.35
CA MET A 53 -9.76 -4.33 8.77
C MET A 53 -10.58 -3.79 9.95
N ALA A 54 -9.93 -3.08 10.90
CA ALA A 54 -10.63 -2.47 12.03
C ALA A 54 -11.46 -1.24 11.63
N LYS A 55 -11.10 -0.55 10.54
CA LYS A 55 -11.82 0.64 10.04
C LYS A 55 -13.02 0.28 9.17
N THR A 56 -12.99 -0.85 8.47
CA THR A 56 -14.03 -1.24 7.54
C THR A 56 -15.02 -2.20 8.20
N PRO A 57 -16.29 -1.80 8.41
CA PRO A 57 -17.31 -2.70 8.90
C PRO A 57 -17.77 -3.63 7.77
N LEU A 58 -17.04 -4.72 7.55
CA LEU A 58 -17.44 -5.77 6.61
C LEU A 58 -18.42 -6.74 7.28
N SER A 59 -19.39 -7.25 6.51
CA SER A 59 -20.21 -8.38 6.94
C SER A 59 -19.37 -9.62 7.25
N ASP A 60 -19.80 -10.46 8.20
CA ASP A 60 -19.08 -11.68 8.61
C ASP A 60 -18.83 -12.64 7.44
N SER A 61 -19.78 -12.74 6.50
CA SER A 61 -19.65 -13.57 5.30
C SER A 61 -18.54 -13.09 4.37
N THR A 62 -18.40 -11.77 4.26
CA THR A 62 -17.41 -11.12 3.40
C THR A 62 -16.04 -11.13 4.06
N THR A 63 -15.98 -10.94 5.37
CA THR A 63 -14.76 -11.10 6.18
C THR A 63 -14.20 -12.51 6.08
N ALA A 64 -15.06 -13.54 6.13
CA ALA A 64 -14.65 -14.94 5.97
C ALA A 64 -14.10 -15.26 4.57
N THR A 65 -14.52 -14.51 3.56
CA THR A 65 -14.05 -14.66 2.17
C THR A 65 -12.83 -13.76 1.88
N PHE A 66 -12.55 -12.78 2.75
CA PHE A 66 -11.46 -11.84 2.56
C PHE A 66 -10.10 -12.54 2.75
N PRO A 67 -9.06 -12.18 1.97
CA PRO A 67 -7.77 -12.82 2.07
C PRO A 67 -7.15 -12.60 3.45
N THR A 68 -6.51 -13.64 3.97
CA THR A 68 -5.81 -13.57 5.25
C THR A 68 -4.60 -12.64 5.18
N ASN A 69 -4.10 -12.21 6.35
CA ASN A 69 -2.91 -11.38 6.43
C ASN A 69 -1.71 -12.00 5.69
N GLN A 70 -1.52 -13.32 5.81
CA GLN A 70 -0.43 -14.04 5.16
C GLN A 70 -0.55 -14.00 3.62
N GLU A 71 -1.75 -14.17 3.09
CA GLU A 71 -2.00 -14.11 1.64
C GLU A 71 -1.78 -12.69 1.10
N LEU A 72 -2.21 -11.67 1.85
CA LEU A 72 -1.92 -10.28 1.49
C LEU A 72 -0.44 -9.96 1.58
N TYR A 73 0.27 -10.50 2.56
CA TYR A 73 1.72 -10.37 2.64
C TYR A 73 2.40 -10.96 1.41
N GLN A 74 2.06 -12.18 1.01
CA GLN A 74 2.65 -12.83 -0.17
C GLN A 74 2.36 -12.07 -1.47
N THR A 75 1.16 -11.51 -1.60
CA THR A 75 0.75 -10.77 -2.80
C THR A 75 1.37 -9.37 -2.85
N PHE A 76 1.42 -8.65 -1.73
CA PHE A 76 1.90 -7.27 -1.71
C PHE A 76 3.38 -7.10 -1.34
N ALA A 77 4.05 -8.09 -0.74
CA ALA A 77 5.49 -8.00 -0.47
C ALA A 77 6.30 -7.81 -1.76
N LYS A 78 5.95 -8.56 -2.82
CA LYS A 78 6.57 -8.40 -4.15
C LYS A 78 6.28 -7.02 -4.77
N LEU A 79 5.08 -6.49 -4.52
CA LEU A 79 4.69 -5.16 -5.00
C LEU A 79 5.50 -4.08 -4.30
N ARG A 80 5.62 -4.16 -2.98
CA ARG A 80 6.42 -3.24 -2.17
C ARG A 80 7.89 -3.27 -2.56
N GLN A 81 8.49 -4.44 -2.76
CA GLN A 81 9.89 -4.54 -3.20
C GLN A 81 10.15 -3.85 -4.54
N LYS A 82 9.16 -3.80 -5.45
CA LYS A 82 9.27 -3.07 -6.72
C LYS A 82 9.22 -1.56 -6.55
N HIS A 83 8.39 -1.07 -5.64
CA HIS A 83 8.14 0.37 -5.45
C HIS A 83 9.06 1.02 -4.41
N LEU A 84 9.47 0.26 -3.40
CA LEU A 84 10.43 0.62 -2.37
C LEU A 84 11.62 -0.34 -2.50
N PRO A 85 12.51 -0.12 -3.49
CA PRO A 85 13.71 -0.94 -3.61
C PRO A 85 14.51 -0.79 -2.31
N ALA A 86 14.98 -1.92 -1.78
CA ALA A 86 15.87 -1.92 -0.63
C ALA A 86 17.07 -1.01 -0.96
N LEU A 87 17.43 -0.13 -0.02
CA LEU A 87 18.63 0.68 -0.14
C LEU A 87 19.80 -0.25 -0.47
N PRO A 88 20.63 0.09 -1.48
CA PRO A 88 21.78 -0.73 -1.82
C PRO A 88 22.64 -0.89 -0.55
N GLN A 89 23.01 -2.13 -0.24
CA GLN A 89 23.95 -2.45 0.86
C GLN A 89 25.38 -2.00 0.53
N SER A 90 25.55 -0.95 -0.27
CA SER A 90 26.88 -0.41 -0.52
C SER A 90 27.37 0.26 0.75
N SER A 91 28.49 -0.24 1.25
CA SER A 91 29.31 0.29 2.35
C SER A 91 29.93 1.66 2.05
N LEU A 92 29.27 2.48 1.22
CA LEU A 92 29.76 3.79 0.78
C LEU A 92 29.67 4.87 1.88
N PHE A 93 28.98 4.60 2.98
CA PHE A 93 29.06 5.39 4.21
C PHE A 93 30.09 4.82 5.19
N THR A 94 31.25 4.37 4.69
CA THR A 94 32.43 4.35 5.57
C THR A 94 32.78 5.82 5.80
N ILE A 95 32.12 6.44 6.77
CA ILE A 95 32.57 7.71 7.34
C ILE A 95 33.96 7.38 7.86
N SER A 96 34.99 7.84 7.15
CA SER A 96 36.35 7.78 7.64
C SER A 96 36.36 8.69 8.85
N ASP A 97 36.22 8.08 10.01
CA ASP A 97 36.08 8.72 11.31
C ASP A 97 37.27 9.68 11.53
N PRO A 98 37.09 11.02 11.45
CA PRO A 98 38.18 11.93 11.75
C PRO A 98 38.26 12.25 13.24
N PHE A 99 37.31 11.78 14.07
CA PHE A 99 37.30 12.10 15.49
C PHE A 99 37.89 10.95 16.30
N LYS A 100 39.20 10.77 16.12
CA LYS A 100 40.00 10.24 17.23
C LYS A 100 39.83 11.21 18.40
N LEU A 101 38.96 10.88 19.36
CA LEU A 101 39.01 11.47 20.69
C LEU A 101 40.38 11.14 21.27
N THR A 102 41.32 12.09 21.23
CA THR A 102 42.43 12.08 22.17
C THR A 102 41.86 12.42 23.54
N ALA A 103 42.28 11.66 24.55
CA ALA A 103 41.75 11.63 25.92
C ALA A 103 41.95 12.93 26.74
N ASP A 104 41.89 14.11 26.14
CA ASP A 104 42.08 15.39 26.81
C ASP A 104 40.74 16.11 26.92
N ASP A 105 40.07 15.81 28.03
CA ASP A 105 38.81 16.35 28.53
C ASP A 105 38.92 17.86 28.82
N LYS A 106 38.81 18.70 27.79
CA LYS A 106 38.77 20.16 27.94
C LYS A 106 37.45 20.72 27.45
N ARG A 107 36.57 20.96 28.44
CA ARG A 107 35.40 21.82 28.38
C ARG A 107 35.70 23.10 27.59
N PHE A 108 34.88 23.38 26.58
CA PHE A 108 34.87 24.69 25.94
C PHE A 108 34.18 25.69 26.88
N LEU A 109 34.84 26.84 27.09
CA LEU A 109 34.34 28.00 27.85
C LEU A 109 33.02 28.54 27.30
#